data_AF-A0A3D1AW87-F1
#
_entry.id   AF-A0A3D1AW87-F1
#
_cell.length_a   1.000
_cell.length_b   1.000
_cell.length_c   1.000
_cell.angle_alpha   90.00
_cell.angle_beta   90.00
_cell.angle_gamma   90.00
#
_symmetry.space_group_name_H-M   'P 1'
#
loop_
_entity.id
_entity.type
_entity.pdbx_description
1 polymer ?
#
loop_
_entity_poly.entity_id
_entity_poly.type
_entity_poly.pdbx_seq_one_letter_code
_entity_poly.pdbx_strand_id
1 'polypeptide(L)'
;MKIYIETIPHHRQRYPTVGDYWEDNGVDQVRVSEMKDWRYEVLVAVHELVEMVLTRQRGIAEEAITEFDIGFEESREKQLVKGEPGDHPHSPYRREHFFATNLERLLAAELGVDWFEYDQYVDALGIKK
;
A
#
# COMPACT_ATOMS: atom_id res chain seq x y z
N MET A 1 2.37 21.31 -2.94
CA MET A 1 2.28 19.92 -2.44
C MET A 1 3.57 19.61 -1.72
N LYS A 2 3.48 19.13 -0.48
CA LYS A 2 4.64 18.67 0.30
C LYS A 2 4.36 17.21 0.63
N ILE A 3 5.26 16.33 0.22
CA ILE A 3 5.15 14.88 0.45
C ILE A 3 6.34 14.46 1.30
N TYR A 4 6.07 13.72 2.37
CA TYR A 4 7.10 13.11 3.21
C TYR A 4 6.96 11.59 3.13
N ILE A 5 7.94 10.97 2.47
CA ILE A 5 8.04 9.52 2.29
C ILE A 5 9.13 9.02 3.23
N GLU A 6 8.82 8.02 4.05
CA GLU A 6 9.76 7.49 5.04
C GLU A 6 9.53 5.99 5.24
N THR A 7 10.62 5.22 5.23
CA THR A 7 10.63 3.84 5.69
C THR A 7 10.60 3.82 7.22
N ILE A 8 9.72 3.02 7.80
CA ILE A 8 9.56 2.86 9.25
C ILE A 8 9.58 1.39 9.67
N PRO A 9 9.96 1.06 10.92
CA PRO A 9 9.80 -0.30 11.43
C PRO A 9 8.35 -0.78 11.25
N HIS A 10 8.15 -1.98 10.68
CA HIS A 10 6.83 -2.51 10.32
C HIS A 10 5.80 -2.43 11.48
N HIS A 11 6.23 -2.65 12.72
CA HIS A 11 5.37 -2.55 13.91
C HIS A 11 4.82 -1.16 14.23
N ARG A 12 5.26 -0.11 13.54
CA ARG A 12 4.83 1.28 13.72
C ARG A 12 3.79 1.71 12.68
N GLN A 13 3.39 0.85 11.76
CA GLN A 13 2.29 1.12 10.84
C GLN A 13 0.99 1.35 11.61
N ARG A 14 0.09 2.19 11.07
CA ARG A 14 -1.18 2.57 11.72
C ARG A 14 -2.11 1.36 11.94
N TYR A 15 -2.01 0.38 11.05
CA TYR A 15 -2.72 -0.90 11.06
C TYR A 15 -1.86 -1.98 10.37
N PRO A 16 -2.26 -3.27 10.33
CA PRO A 16 -1.51 -4.34 9.66
C PRO A 16 -1.41 -4.14 8.13
N THR A 17 -0.43 -3.33 7.70
CA THR A 17 -0.13 -3.05 6.29
C THR A 17 1.37 -2.94 6.05
N VAL A 18 1.79 -3.06 4.78
CA VAL A 18 3.18 -2.81 4.37
C VAL A 18 3.43 -1.36 3.95
N GLY A 19 2.38 -0.67 3.48
CA GLY A 19 2.41 0.70 2.98
C GLY A 19 1.12 1.44 3.38
N ASP A 20 1.22 2.75 3.59
CA ASP A 20 0.11 3.57 4.04
C ASP A 20 0.32 5.04 3.65
N TYR A 21 -0.76 5.78 3.41
CA TYR A 21 -0.74 7.21 3.15
C TYR A 21 -1.87 7.97 3.83
N TRP A 22 -1.60 9.21 4.23
CA TRP A 22 -2.61 10.11 4.79
C TRP A 22 -2.16 11.57 4.71
N GLU A 23 -3.07 12.49 4.96
CA GLU A 23 -2.77 13.91 5.11
C GLU A 23 -2.56 14.23 6.60
N ASP A 24 -1.48 14.92 6.93
CA ASP A 24 -1.22 15.44 8.28
C ASP A 24 -0.64 16.86 8.24
N ASN A 25 -1.43 17.83 8.71
CA ASN A 25 -1.03 19.23 8.90
C ASN A 25 -0.45 19.92 7.64
N GLY A 26 -1.10 19.72 6.49
CA GLY A 26 -0.70 20.19 5.18
C GLY A 26 0.42 19.38 4.51
N VAL A 27 0.72 18.17 5.00
CA VAL A 27 1.78 17.30 4.50
C VAL A 27 1.23 15.93 4.17
N ASP A 28 1.41 15.51 2.93
CA ASP A 28 1.07 14.16 2.49
C ASP A 28 2.13 13.19 3.02
N GLN A 29 1.69 12.26 3.85
CA GLN A 29 2.53 11.22 4.44
C GLN A 29 2.44 9.98 3.57
N VAL A 30 3.58 9.38 3.27
CA VAL A 30 3.67 7.99 2.79
C VAL A 30 4.61 7.27 3.74
N ARG A 31 4.18 6.13 4.28
CA ARG A 31 5.00 5.29 5.14
C ARG A 31 5.08 3.89 4.59
N VAL A 32 6.30 3.37 4.54
CA VAL A 32 6.57 2.02 4.06
C VAL A 32 7.28 1.24 5.16
N SER A 33 6.92 -0.03 5.30
CA SER A 33 7.60 -0.92 6.24
C SER A 33 9.03 -1.15 5.80
N GLU A 34 9.97 -1.14 6.75
CA GLU A 34 11.35 -1.56 6.52
C GLU A 34 11.39 -3.01 6.01
N MET A 35 12.12 -3.23 4.91
CA MET A 35 12.21 -4.51 4.21
C MET A 35 13.67 -4.94 4.04
N LYS A 36 13.85 -6.20 3.62
CA LYS A 36 15.19 -6.76 3.34
C LYS A 36 15.93 -6.07 2.18
N ASP A 37 15.21 -5.35 1.31
CA ASP A 37 15.73 -4.74 0.10
C ASP A 37 15.09 -3.36 -0.08
N TRP A 38 15.91 -2.31 -0.16
CA TRP A 38 15.43 -0.94 -0.34
C TRP A 38 14.61 -0.74 -1.61
N ARG A 39 14.82 -1.59 -2.64
CA ARG A 39 14.03 -1.54 -3.87
C ARG A 39 12.57 -1.91 -3.60
N TYR A 40 12.33 -2.83 -2.67
CA TYR A 40 10.98 -3.25 -2.31
C TYR A 40 10.25 -2.10 -1.61
N GLU A 41 10.95 -1.39 -0.75
CA GLU A 41 10.42 -0.20 -0.08
C GLU A 41 10.07 0.90 -1.08
N VAL A 42 10.91 1.12 -2.09
CA VAL A 42 10.64 2.09 -3.17
C VAL A 42 9.44 1.67 -4.01
N LEU A 43 9.27 0.37 -4.31
CA LEU A 43 8.13 -0.13 -5.07
C LEU A 43 6.81 0.14 -4.33
N VAL A 44 6.72 -0.22 -3.05
CA VAL A 44 5.56 0.11 -2.21
C VAL A 44 5.38 1.63 -2.11
N ALA A 45 6.45 2.41 -1.88
CA ALA A 45 6.32 3.87 -1.78
C ALA A 45 5.73 4.51 -3.05
N VAL A 46 6.12 4.01 -4.24
CA VAL A 46 5.57 4.46 -5.51
C VAL A 46 4.14 4.00 -5.69
N HIS A 47 3.80 2.77 -5.26
CA HIS A 47 2.43 2.27 -5.25
C HIS A 47 1.52 3.21 -4.46
N GLU A 48 1.85 3.45 -3.18
CA GLU A 48 1.07 4.32 -2.29
C GLU A 48 0.94 5.75 -2.83
N LEU A 49 2.04 6.30 -3.35
CA LEU A 49 2.06 7.65 -3.91
C LEU A 49 1.13 7.78 -5.13
N VAL A 50 1.16 6.81 -6.04
CA VAL A 50 0.32 6.80 -7.24
C VAL A 50 -1.15 6.64 -6.83
N GLU A 51 -1.45 5.72 -5.91
CA GLU A 51 -2.80 5.53 -5.43
C GLU A 51 -3.34 6.80 -4.78
N MET A 52 -2.61 7.38 -3.81
CA MET A 52 -2.95 8.63 -3.14
C MET A 52 -3.27 9.76 -4.12
N VAL A 53 -2.46 9.92 -5.18
CA VAL A 53 -2.66 10.96 -6.18
C VAL A 53 -3.94 10.72 -6.98
N LEU A 54 -4.22 9.47 -7.35
CA LEU A 54 -5.40 9.13 -8.16
C LEU A 54 -6.69 9.17 -7.34
N THR A 55 -6.67 8.69 -6.09
CA THR A 55 -7.81 8.74 -5.17
C THR A 55 -8.18 10.19 -4.86
N ARG A 56 -7.18 11.05 -4.59
CA ARG A 56 -7.36 12.51 -4.46
C ARG A 56 -7.96 13.14 -5.69
N GLN A 57 -7.42 12.84 -6.88
CA GLN A 57 -7.91 13.41 -8.14
C GLN A 57 -9.39 13.09 -8.37
N ARG A 58 -9.86 11.95 -7.87
CA ARG A 58 -11.22 11.43 -8.07
C ARG A 58 -12.17 11.72 -6.91
N GLY A 59 -11.67 12.37 -5.86
CA GLY A 59 -12.47 12.70 -4.68
C GLY A 59 -12.87 11.47 -3.87
N ILE A 60 -12.05 10.41 -3.89
CA ILE A 60 -12.19 9.28 -2.96
C ILE A 60 -11.56 9.73 -1.64
N ALA A 61 -12.35 9.71 -0.56
CA ALA A 61 -11.92 10.15 0.77
C ALA A 61 -10.92 9.14 1.36
N GLU A 62 -9.82 9.63 1.97
CA GLU A 62 -8.84 8.76 2.66
C GLU A 62 -9.51 8.00 3.80
N GLU A 63 -10.47 8.61 4.49
CA GLU A 63 -11.18 7.97 5.58
C GLU A 63 -11.97 6.74 5.12
N ALA A 64 -12.52 6.79 3.89
CA ALA A 64 -13.26 5.66 3.31
C ALA A 64 -12.32 4.52 2.87
N ILE A 65 -11.08 4.84 2.51
CA ILE A 65 -10.05 3.86 2.17
C ILE A 65 -9.56 3.19 3.45
N THR A 66 -9.16 3.99 4.43
CA THR A 66 -8.71 3.53 5.74
C THR A 66 -9.77 2.69 6.47
N GLU A 67 -11.05 3.09 6.44
CA GLU A 67 -12.14 2.27 6.99
C GLU A 67 -12.28 0.92 6.27
N PHE A 68 -12.17 0.91 4.94
CA PHE A 68 -12.25 -0.30 4.14
C PHE A 68 -11.07 -1.25 4.43
N ASP A 69 -9.85 -0.72 4.49
CA ASP A 69 -8.62 -1.51 4.69
C ASP A 69 -8.57 -2.13 6.08
N ILE A 70 -8.91 -1.36 7.11
CA ILE A 70 -9.02 -1.89 8.49
C ILE A 70 -10.09 -2.99 8.54
N GLY A 71 -11.26 -2.76 7.95
CA GLY A 71 -12.33 -3.76 7.89
C GLY A 71 -11.92 -5.02 7.11
N PHE A 72 -11.14 -4.86 6.04
CA PHE A 72 -10.59 -5.97 5.26
C PHE A 72 -9.64 -6.83 6.12
N GLU A 73 -8.75 -6.19 6.89
CA GLU A 73 -7.84 -6.90 7.80
C GLU A 73 -8.58 -7.64 8.92
N GLU A 74 -9.62 -7.05 9.51
CA GLU A 74 -10.48 -7.74 10.48
C GLU A 74 -11.20 -8.96 9.87
N SER A 75 -11.60 -8.88 8.60
CA SER A 75 -12.16 -10.00 7.84
C SER A 75 -11.10 -11.04 7.49
N ARG A 76 -9.84 -10.63 7.27
CA ARG A 76 -8.70 -11.50 6.99
C ARG A 76 -8.35 -12.37 8.20
N GLU A 77 -8.37 -11.80 9.42
CA GLU A 77 -8.20 -12.55 10.67
C GLU A 77 -9.24 -13.68 10.83
N LYS A 78 -10.46 -13.46 10.34
CA LYS A 78 -11.56 -14.44 10.33
C LYS A 78 -11.53 -15.38 9.11
N GLN A 79 -10.49 -15.28 8.27
CA GLN A 79 -10.31 -16.06 7.04
C GLN A 79 -11.46 -15.91 6.02
N LEU A 80 -12.14 -14.75 6.02
CA LEU A 80 -13.28 -14.47 5.14
C LEU A 80 -12.87 -13.86 3.80
N VAL A 81 -11.70 -13.22 3.75
CA VAL A 81 -11.13 -12.58 2.56
C VAL A 81 -9.67 -13.00 2.35
N LYS A 82 -9.17 -12.80 1.14
CA LYS A 82 -7.78 -13.10 0.72
C LYS A 82 -7.32 -12.03 -0.29
N GLY A 83 -6.00 -11.89 -0.43
CA GLY A 83 -5.39 -10.91 -1.32
C GLY A 83 -5.23 -9.55 -0.65
N GLU A 84 -5.07 -8.51 -1.46
CA GLU A 84 -4.96 -7.13 -0.99
C GLU A 84 -6.34 -6.46 -0.90
N PRO A 85 -6.54 -5.50 0.02
CA PRO A 85 -7.80 -4.76 0.09
C PRO A 85 -8.13 -4.07 -1.24
N GLY A 86 -7.15 -3.48 -1.92
CA GLY A 86 -7.31 -2.85 -3.24
C GLY A 86 -7.77 -3.78 -4.36
N ASP A 87 -7.50 -5.09 -4.28
CA ASP A 87 -7.97 -6.06 -5.27
C ASP A 87 -9.47 -6.37 -5.15
N HIS A 88 -10.02 -6.18 -3.95
CA HIS A 88 -11.36 -6.64 -3.59
C HIS A 88 -12.42 -5.98 -4.48
N PRO A 89 -13.40 -6.73 -5.03
CA PRO A 89 -14.40 -6.18 -5.96
C PRO A 89 -15.21 -4.98 -5.42
N HIS A 90 -15.28 -4.85 -4.09
CA HIS A 90 -15.97 -3.76 -3.40
C HIS A 90 -15.03 -2.66 -2.85
N SER A 91 -13.73 -2.74 -3.12
CA SER A 91 -12.81 -1.67 -2.72
C SER A 91 -13.18 -0.36 -3.43
N PRO A 92 -13.27 0.76 -2.70
CA PRO A 92 -13.62 2.05 -3.28
C PRO A 92 -12.51 2.62 -4.17
N TYR A 93 -11.28 2.13 -4.02
CA TYR A 93 -10.08 2.58 -4.73
C TYR A 93 -9.49 1.50 -5.66
N ARG A 94 -10.27 0.43 -5.94
CA ARG A 94 -9.83 -0.71 -6.76
C ARG A 94 -9.21 -0.29 -8.08
N ARG A 95 -9.78 0.71 -8.76
CA ARG A 95 -9.28 1.14 -10.08
C ARG A 95 -7.92 1.83 -9.97
N GLU A 96 -7.68 2.53 -8.88
CA GLU A 96 -6.47 3.27 -8.56
C GLU A 96 -5.36 2.29 -8.18
N HIS A 97 -5.67 1.34 -7.30
CA HIS A 97 -4.79 0.24 -6.91
C HIS A 97 -4.24 -0.52 -8.13
N PHE A 98 -5.11 -1.04 -9.01
CA PHE A 98 -4.65 -1.75 -10.22
C PHE A 98 -3.78 -0.88 -11.13
N PHE A 99 -3.99 0.43 -11.18
CA PHE A 99 -3.12 1.31 -11.95
C PHE A 99 -1.76 1.46 -11.27
N ALA A 100 -1.73 1.65 -9.95
CA ALA A 100 -0.52 1.70 -9.14
C ALA A 100 0.31 0.41 -9.28
N THR A 101 -0.31 -0.77 -9.14
CA THR A 101 0.35 -2.08 -9.33
C THR A 101 0.98 -2.23 -10.71
N ASN A 102 0.34 -1.70 -11.76
CA ASN A 102 0.91 -1.77 -13.11
C ASN A 102 2.17 -0.91 -13.24
N LEU A 103 2.20 0.29 -12.65
CA LEU A 103 3.40 1.13 -12.63
C LEU A 103 4.50 0.53 -11.74
N GLU A 104 4.11 -0.04 -10.61
CA GLU A 104 5.00 -0.76 -9.71
C GLU A 104 5.67 -1.94 -10.42
N ARG A 105 4.93 -2.74 -11.19
CA ARG A 105 5.49 -3.83 -12.02
C ARG A 105 6.49 -3.33 -13.06
N LEU A 106 6.20 -2.21 -13.72
CA LEU A 106 7.13 -1.61 -14.68
C LEU A 106 8.41 -1.14 -13.99
N LEU A 107 8.28 -0.51 -12.82
CA LEU A 107 9.43 -0.05 -12.04
C LEU A 107 10.24 -1.23 -11.48
N ALA A 108 9.58 -2.30 -11.03
CA ALA A 108 10.25 -3.51 -10.55
C ALA A 108 11.12 -4.13 -11.64
N ALA A 109 10.58 -4.23 -12.87
CA ALA A 109 11.33 -4.72 -14.02
C ALA A 109 12.57 -3.84 -14.32
N GLU A 110 12.43 -2.51 -14.26
CA GLU A 110 13.54 -1.58 -14.47
C GLU A 110 14.62 -1.67 -13.37
N LEU A 111 14.20 -1.90 -12.12
CA LEU A 111 15.09 -2.05 -10.96
C LEU A 111 15.72 -3.45 -10.84
N GLY A 112 15.43 -4.36 -11.77
CA GLY A 112 15.89 -5.75 -11.71
C GLY A 112 15.38 -6.49 -10.48
N VAL A 113 14.15 -6.22 -10.06
CA VAL A 113 13.44 -6.92 -8.99
C VAL A 113 12.60 -8.04 -9.61
N ASP A 114 12.77 -9.26 -9.12
CA ASP A 114 11.87 -10.36 -9.48
C ASP A 114 10.50 -10.12 -8.84
N TRP A 115 9.47 -9.95 -9.68
CA TRP A 115 8.12 -9.64 -9.20
C TRP A 115 7.59 -10.72 -8.26
N PHE A 116 7.81 -12.00 -8.56
CA PHE A 116 7.23 -13.09 -7.77
C PHE A 116 7.90 -13.21 -6.40
N GLU A 117 9.23 -13.03 -6.33
CA GLU A 117 9.93 -13.00 -5.05
C GLU A 117 9.52 -11.79 -4.21
N TYR A 118 9.35 -10.62 -4.84
CA TYR A 118 8.89 -9.40 -4.21
C TYR A 118 7.47 -9.53 -3.64
N ASP A 119 6.52 -9.93 -4.48
CA ASP A 119 5.09 -10.12 -4.16
C ASP A 119 4.92 -11.10 -2.99
N GLN A 120 5.62 -12.25 -3.03
CA GLN A 120 5.60 -13.21 -1.92
C GLN A 120 6.19 -12.65 -0.62
N TYR A 121 7.22 -11.80 -0.70
CA TYR A 121 7.82 -11.20 0.48
C TYR A 121 6.87 -10.17 1.12
N VAL A 122 6.26 -9.32 0.30
CA VAL A 122 5.27 -8.32 0.73
C VAL A 122 4.07 -9.01 1.38
N ASP A 123 3.50 -10.03 0.70
CA ASP A 123 2.40 -10.84 1.22
C ASP A 123 2.71 -11.47 2.57
N ALA A 124 3.93 -12.02 2.72
CA ALA A 124 4.35 -12.68 3.96
C ALA A 124 4.60 -11.69 5.11
N LEU A 125 4.96 -10.43 4.80
CA LEU A 125 5.13 -9.37 5.78
C LEU A 125 3.79 -8.79 6.24
N GLY A 126 2.75 -8.85 5.38
CA GLY A 126 1.42 -8.28 5.58
C GLY A 126 0.60 -8.78 6.78
N ILE A 127 1.14 -9.62 7.67
CA ILE A 127 0.61 -9.82 9.03
C ILE A 127 1.77 -10.14 10.00
N LYS A 128 1.87 -9.36 11.08
CA LYS A 128 2.64 -9.73 12.28
C LYS A 128 2.13 -11.06 12.85
N LYS A 129 2.98 -12.08 12.88
CA LYS A 129 2.79 -13.24 13.76
C LYS A 129 2.68 -12.82 15.23
#